data_AF-A0A661RYW7-F1
#
_entry.id   AF-A0A661RYW7-F1
#
_cell.length_a   1.000
_cell.length_b   1.000
_cell.length_c   1.000
_cell.angle_alpha   90.00
_cell.angle_beta   90.00
_cell.angle_gamma   90.00
#
_symmetry.space_group_name_H-M   'P 1'
#
loop_
_entity.id
_entity.type
_entity.pdbx_description
1 polymer ?
#
loop_
_entity_poly.entity_id
_entity_poly.type
_entity_poly.pdbx_seq_one_letter_code
_entity_poly.pdbx_strand_id
1 'polypeptide(L)'
;MNDLIHFKRAAEIFLFANTPRYVIKYLRREPFVSDLSRKFQGKVLFAEIKRLDKTIDSLDFNDYLKSYVLIVAISLQCEEVSKKYLEIFSETSFRWSKEISAILISERRETTAVTQRGYNIIATKTQNPFNVNSESEYTKTEMKISQE
;
A
#
# COMPACT_ATOMS: atom_id res chain seq x y z
N MET A 1 -10.37 -6.85 25.06
CA MET A 1 -11.17 -5.75 25.62
C MET A 1 -10.31 -4.50 25.78
N ASN A 2 -10.03 -3.83 24.65
CA ASN A 2 -9.64 -2.42 24.60
C ASN A 2 -10.36 -1.70 23.44
N ASP A 3 -11.35 -2.38 22.85
CA ASP A 3 -12.03 -1.97 21.62
C ASP A 3 -12.73 -0.62 21.80
N LEU A 4 -13.20 -0.31 23.01
CA LEU A 4 -13.85 0.95 23.35
C LEU A 4 -12.94 2.19 23.18
N ILE A 5 -11.65 2.07 23.54
CA ILE A 5 -10.67 3.17 23.39
C ILE A 5 -10.35 3.40 21.91
N HIS A 6 -10.23 2.31 21.14
CA HIS A 6 -9.95 2.36 19.71
C HIS A 6 -11.11 2.98 18.93
N PHE A 7 -12.35 2.63 19.27
CA PHE A 7 -13.53 3.26 18.65
C PHE A 7 -13.70 4.73 19.02
N LYS A 8 -13.35 5.13 20.24
CA LYS A 8 -13.35 6.55 20.62
C LYS A 8 -12.39 7.37 19.74
N ARG A 9 -11.18 6.88 19.49
CA ARG A 9 -10.21 7.56 18.61
C ARG A 9 -10.67 7.64 17.16
N ALA A 10 -11.23 6.56 16.63
CA ALA A 10 -11.82 6.58 15.30
C ALA A 10 -12.96 7.63 15.23
N ALA A 11 -13.82 7.70 16.24
CA ALA A 11 -14.93 8.65 16.29
C ALA A 11 -14.42 10.10 16.31
N GLU A 12 -13.40 10.40 17.12
CA GLU A 12 -12.74 11.71 17.13
C GLU A 12 -12.19 12.08 15.74
N ILE A 13 -11.49 11.16 15.07
CA ILE A 13 -10.99 11.40 13.71
C ILE A 13 -12.12 11.78 12.77
N PHE A 14 -13.27 11.10 12.85
CA PHE A 14 -14.43 11.39 12.01
C PHE A 14 -15.13 12.71 12.35
N LEU A 15 -15.22 13.06 13.63
CA LEU A 15 -15.79 14.33 14.10
C LEU A 15 -15.00 15.54 13.58
N PHE A 16 -13.67 15.41 13.51
CA PHE A 16 -12.79 16.48 13.00
C PHE A 16 -12.48 16.38 11.50
N ALA A 17 -12.85 15.29 10.85
CA ALA A 17 -12.57 15.10 9.43
C ALA A 17 -13.45 16.03 8.58
N ASN A 18 -12.81 16.87 7.79
CA ASN A 18 -13.45 17.65 6.73
C ASN A 18 -13.24 17.05 5.33
N THR A 19 -12.39 16.02 5.20
CA THR A 19 -12.09 15.37 3.92
C THR A 19 -11.89 13.85 4.06
N PRO A 20 -12.20 13.07 3.01
CA PRO A 20 -11.88 11.63 2.94
C PRO A 20 -10.39 11.33 3.18
N ARG A 21 -9.50 12.18 2.66
CA ARG A 21 -8.05 12.03 2.81
C ARG A 21 -7.60 12.22 4.27
N TYR A 22 -8.25 13.11 5.02
CA TYR A 22 -8.01 13.26 6.46
C TYR A 22 -8.30 11.94 7.19
N VAL A 23 -9.47 11.35 6.96
CA VAL A 23 -9.86 10.06 7.56
C VAL A 23 -8.81 9.00 7.31
N ILE A 24 -8.43 8.79 6.05
CA ILE A 24 -7.43 7.76 5.67
C ILE A 24 -6.10 8.02 6.37
N LYS A 25 -5.60 9.26 6.30
CA LYS A 25 -4.30 9.63 6.86
C LYS A 25 -4.22 9.36 8.35
N TYR A 26 -5.24 9.72 9.11
CA TYR A 26 -5.23 9.57 10.56
C TYR A 26 -5.56 8.15 10.99
N LEU A 27 -6.53 7.47 10.38
CA LEU A 27 -6.80 6.06 10.68
C LEU A 27 -5.59 5.17 10.43
N ARG A 28 -4.83 5.38 9.36
CA ARG A 28 -3.60 4.59 9.11
C ARG A 28 -2.52 4.76 10.18
N ARG A 29 -2.51 5.89 10.90
CA ARG A 29 -1.56 6.14 11.99
C ARG A 29 -1.96 5.46 13.28
N GLU A 30 -3.21 5.01 13.38
CA GLU A 30 -3.71 4.36 14.58
C GLU A 30 -3.18 2.91 14.67
N PRO A 31 -2.55 2.52 15.80
CA PRO A 31 -1.99 1.17 15.96
C PRO A 31 -3.03 0.07 15.78
N PHE A 32 -4.27 0.29 16.21
CA PHE A 32 -5.33 -0.73 16.12
C PHE A 32 -5.71 -1.05 14.67
N VAL A 33 -5.60 -0.10 13.74
CA VAL A 33 -5.89 -0.33 12.32
C VAL A 33 -4.82 -1.24 11.70
N SER A 34 -3.56 -0.98 12.04
CA SER A 34 -2.43 -1.83 11.65
C SER A 34 -2.47 -3.20 12.32
N ASP A 35 -3.01 -3.29 13.53
CA ASP A 35 -3.24 -4.57 14.20
C ASP A 35 -4.33 -5.39 13.53
N LEU A 36 -5.44 -4.77 13.14
CA LEU A 36 -6.53 -5.45 12.42
C LEU A 36 -6.04 -6.03 11.09
N SER A 37 -5.25 -5.26 10.34
CA SER A 37 -4.71 -5.70 9.06
C SER A 37 -3.75 -6.88 9.20
N ARG A 38 -3.03 -6.99 10.32
CA ARG A 38 -2.11 -8.12 10.62
C ARG A 38 -2.82 -9.33 11.22
N LYS A 39 -3.82 -9.12 12.07
CA LYS A 39 -4.50 -10.18 12.84
C LYS A 39 -5.55 -10.93 12.03
N PHE A 40 -6.21 -10.27 11.08
CA PHE A 40 -7.35 -10.84 10.37
C PHE A 40 -7.13 -10.82 8.86
N GLN A 41 -7.56 -11.89 8.18
CA GLN A 41 -7.55 -11.92 6.71
C GLN A 41 -8.55 -10.92 6.14
N GLY A 42 -8.24 -10.32 4.99
CA GLY A 42 -9.10 -9.31 4.34
C GLY A 42 -10.53 -9.78 4.10
N LYS A 43 -10.71 -11.07 3.77
CA LYS A 43 -12.05 -11.68 3.61
C LYS A 43 -12.91 -11.61 4.87
N VAL A 44 -12.30 -11.75 6.05
CA VAL A 44 -12.98 -11.71 7.36
C VAL A 44 -13.38 -10.28 7.67
N LEU A 45 -12.44 -9.34 7.50
CA LEU A 45 -12.70 -7.91 7.67
C LEU A 45 -13.81 -7.43 6.73
N PHE A 46 -13.81 -7.90 5.48
CA PHE A 46 -14.80 -7.52 4.48
C PHE A 46 -16.17 -8.15 4.72
N ALA A 47 -16.22 -9.38 5.24
CA ALA A 47 -17.48 -10.00 5.66
C ALA A 47 -18.16 -9.18 6.76
N GLU A 48 -17.38 -8.62 7.69
CA GLU A 48 -17.91 -7.75 8.74
C GLU A 48 -18.45 -6.43 8.17
N ILE A 49 -17.76 -5.81 7.21
CA ILE A 49 -18.28 -4.63 6.49
C ILE A 49 -19.64 -4.93 5.84
N LYS A 50 -19.77 -6.08 5.16
CA LYS A 50 -21.04 -6.50 4.55
C LYS A 50 -22.16 -6.74 5.56
N ARG A 51 -21.81 -7.23 6.75
CA ARG A 51 -22.76 -7.42 7.84
C ARG A 51 -23.29 -6.06 8.31
N LEU A 52 -22.40 -5.09 8.48
CA LEU A 52 -22.74 -3.72 8.89
C LEU A 52 -23.57 -2.99 7.84
N ASP A 53 -23.26 -3.17 6.55
CA ASP A 53 -24.00 -2.54 5.45
C ASP A 53 -25.48 -2.97 5.40
N LYS A 54 -25.77 -4.23 5.73
CA LYS A 54 -27.14 -4.76 5.77
C LYS A 54 -27.95 -4.31 6.98
N THR A 55 -27.31 -3.76 8.02
CA THR A 55 -27.98 -3.35 9.27
C THR A 55 -28.20 -1.84 9.36
N ILE A 56 -27.96 -1.11 8.26
CA ILE A 56 -27.99 0.36 8.18
C ILE A 56 -29.38 1.00 8.40
N ASP A 57 -30.46 0.22 8.45
CA ASP A 57 -31.82 0.73 8.67
C ASP A 57 -32.01 1.48 10.02
N SER A 58 -31.02 1.44 10.92
CA SER A 58 -30.90 2.34 12.06
C SER A 58 -29.55 3.08 12.06
N LEU A 59 -29.59 4.41 12.14
CA LEU A 59 -28.47 5.36 12.16
C LEU A 59 -27.47 5.17 13.35
N ASP A 60 -26.87 3.99 13.54
CA ASP A 60 -25.74 3.86 14.47
C ASP A 60 -24.45 4.34 13.81
N PHE A 61 -24.09 5.59 14.08
CA PHE A 61 -22.82 6.21 13.70
C PHE A 61 -21.60 5.31 13.93
N ASN A 62 -21.63 4.44 14.95
CA ASN A 62 -20.53 3.53 15.24
C ASN A 62 -20.32 2.44 14.17
N ASP A 63 -21.38 2.00 13.51
CA ASP A 63 -21.29 0.95 12.49
C ASP A 63 -20.75 1.49 11.16
N TYR A 64 -21.09 2.74 10.84
CA TYR A 64 -20.42 3.49 9.78
C TYR A 64 -18.92 3.63 10.06
N LEU A 65 -18.58 4.05 11.29
CA LEU A 65 -17.21 4.25 11.71
C LEU A 65 -16.37 2.96 11.63
N LYS A 66 -16.91 1.85 12.11
CA LYS A 66 -16.31 0.51 11.99
C LYS A 66 -15.99 0.18 10.54
N SER A 67 -16.92 0.42 9.63
CA SER A 67 -16.75 0.08 8.22
C SER A 67 -15.55 0.83 7.60
N TYR A 68 -15.33 2.09 7.96
CA TYR A 68 -14.17 2.84 7.52
C TYR A 68 -12.84 2.38 8.15
N VAL A 69 -12.86 2.01 9.43
CA VAL A 69 -11.68 1.40 10.08
C VAL A 69 -11.27 0.13 9.35
N LEU A 70 -12.24 -0.74 9.08
CA LEU A 70 -12.02 -2.05 8.45
C LEU A 70 -11.53 -1.90 7.01
N ILE A 71 -12.09 -0.98 6.23
CA ILE A 71 -11.66 -0.80 4.83
C ILE A 71 -10.24 -0.21 4.73
N VAL A 72 -9.88 0.68 5.66
CA VAL A 72 -8.49 1.18 5.75
C VAL A 72 -7.56 0.05 6.15
N ALA A 73 -7.93 -0.81 7.10
CA ALA A 73 -7.13 -1.98 7.46
C ALA A 73 -6.95 -2.95 6.28
N ILE A 74 -8.00 -3.24 5.51
CA ILE A 74 -7.94 -4.06 4.28
C ILE A 74 -6.95 -3.46 3.27
N SER A 75 -6.93 -2.12 3.12
CA SER A 75 -6.02 -1.45 2.19
C SER A 75 -4.54 -1.65 2.52
N LEU A 76 -4.20 -1.92 3.78
CA LEU A 76 -2.83 -2.17 4.22
C LEU A 76 -2.31 -3.57 3.87
N GLN A 77 -3.20 -4.51 3.50
CA GLN A 77 -2.81 -5.90 3.24
C GLN A 77 -2.15 -6.09 1.86
N CYS A 78 -2.16 -5.07 0.98
CA CYS A 78 -1.49 -5.08 -0.32
C CYS A 78 -1.85 -6.24 -1.28
N GLU A 79 -2.84 -7.07 -0.96
CA GLU A 79 -3.30 -8.19 -1.78
C GLU A 79 -4.16 -7.72 -2.98
N GLU A 80 -4.14 -8.44 -4.09
CA GLU A 80 -5.01 -8.14 -5.24
C GLU A 80 -6.50 -8.26 -4.87
N VAL A 81 -6.82 -9.15 -3.95
CA VAL A 81 -8.19 -9.33 -3.46
C VAL A 81 -8.66 -8.10 -2.67
N SER A 82 -7.76 -7.40 -1.97
CA SER A 82 -8.09 -6.14 -1.28
C SER A 82 -8.60 -5.07 -2.24
N LYS A 83 -8.11 -5.04 -3.48
CA LYS A 83 -8.62 -4.11 -4.51
C LYS A 83 -10.10 -4.37 -4.81
N LYS A 84 -10.50 -5.64 -4.96
CA LYS A 84 -11.90 -6.01 -5.20
C LYS A 84 -12.79 -5.60 -4.02
N TYR A 85 -12.29 -5.73 -2.78
CA TYR A 85 -13.02 -5.26 -1.61
C TYR A 85 -13.21 -3.75 -1.59
N LEU A 86 -12.21 -2.97 -2.03
CA LEU A 86 -12.33 -1.52 -2.18
C LEU A 86 -13.33 -1.13 -3.27
N GLU A 87 -13.32 -1.83 -4.40
CA GLU A 87 -14.27 -1.61 -5.50
C GLU A 87 -15.71 -1.86 -5.01
N ILE A 88 -15.99 -2.97 -4.33
CA ILE A 88 -17.33 -3.25 -3.79
C ILE A 88 -17.69 -2.25 -2.68
N PHE A 89 -16.77 -1.89 -1.79
CA PHE A 89 -17.04 -0.89 -0.75
C PHE A 89 -17.47 0.45 -1.34
N SER A 90 -16.95 0.83 -2.52
CA SER A 90 -17.32 2.08 -3.20
C SER A 90 -18.79 2.14 -3.63
N GLU A 91 -19.46 0.99 -3.69
CA GLU A 91 -20.88 0.88 -4.05
C GLU A 91 -21.81 1.03 -2.84
N THR A 92 -21.27 1.04 -1.62
CA THR A 92 -22.05 1.22 -0.39
C THR A 92 -22.61 2.64 -0.26
N SER A 93 -23.66 2.79 0.53
CA SER A 93 -24.35 4.07 0.78
C SER A 93 -23.60 5.03 1.71
N PHE A 94 -22.41 4.66 2.18
CA PHE A 94 -21.66 5.47 3.13
C PHE A 94 -21.20 6.81 2.52
N ARG A 95 -21.28 7.90 3.32
CA ARG A 95 -21.01 9.28 2.91
C ARG A 95 -19.76 9.49 2.06
N TRP A 96 -18.69 8.73 2.30
CA TRP A 96 -17.40 8.85 1.61
C TRP A 96 -16.87 7.52 1.06
N SER A 97 -17.74 6.53 0.85
CA SER A 97 -17.33 5.21 0.35
C SER A 97 -16.56 5.31 -0.97
N LYS A 98 -17.11 6.06 -1.92
CA LYS A 98 -16.54 6.26 -3.26
C LYS A 98 -15.19 6.94 -3.22
N GLU A 99 -15.09 8.07 -2.52
CA GLU A 99 -13.88 8.88 -2.44
C GLU A 99 -12.77 8.15 -1.68
N ILE A 100 -13.09 7.48 -0.57
CA ILE A 100 -12.11 6.71 0.19
C ILE A 100 -11.58 5.55 -0.65
N SER A 101 -12.45 4.77 -1.29
CA SER A 101 -12.01 3.68 -2.17
C SER A 101 -11.14 4.18 -3.32
N ALA A 102 -11.52 5.28 -3.97
CA ALA A 102 -10.75 5.85 -5.07
C ALA A 102 -9.32 6.24 -4.63
N ILE A 103 -9.18 6.90 -3.48
CA ILE A 103 -7.88 7.30 -2.91
C ILE A 103 -7.04 6.06 -2.57
N LEU A 104 -7.64 5.07 -1.89
CA LEU A 104 -6.92 3.87 -1.47
C LEU A 104 -6.46 3.03 -2.68
N ILE A 105 -7.27 2.96 -3.74
CA ILE A 105 -6.90 2.29 -4.99
C ILE A 105 -5.80 3.06 -5.73
N SER A 106 -5.84 4.39 -5.78
CA SER A 106 -4.83 5.19 -6.48
C SER A 106 -3.46 5.10 -5.81
N GLU A 107 -3.40 5.17 -4.48
CA GLU A 107 -2.14 5.07 -3.72
C GLU A 107 -1.48 3.69 -3.87
N ARG A 108 -2.28 2.63 -4.08
CA ARG A 108 -1.78 1.30 -4.41
C ARG A 108 -1.09 1.27 -5.77
N ARG A 109 -1.68 1.92 -6.80
CA ARG A 109 -1.09 2.00 -8.15
C ARG A 109 0.26 2.70 -8.12
N GLU A 110 0.39 3.78 -7.35
CA GLU A 110 1.64 4.52 -7.20
C GLU A 110 2.75 3.66 -6.58
N THR A 111 2.41 2.89 -5.54
CA THR A 111 3.38 1.99 -4.87
C THR A 111 3.88 0.87 -5.79
N THR A 112 2.97 0.26 -6.56
CA THR A 112 3.34 -0.79 -7.54
C THR A 112 4.17 -0.21 -8.69
N ALA A 113 3.84 0.99 -9.18
CA ALA A 113 4.57 1.65 -10.27
C ALA A 113 6.00 2.06 -9.85
N VAL A 114 6.19 2.56 -8.63
CA VAL A 114 7.53 2.87 -8.09
C VAL A 114 8.36 1.59 -7.93
N THR A 115 7.73 0.52 -7.46
CA THR A 115 8.38 -0.79 -7.33
C THR A 115 8.83 -1.33 -8.70
N GLN A 116 7.97 -1.29 -9.71
CA GLN A 116 8.32 -1.72 -11.08
C GLN A 116 9.41 -0.86 -11.73
N ARG A 117 9.40 0.47 -11.50
CA ARG A 117 10.50 1.34 -11.96
C ARG A 117 11.82 1.02 -11.26
N GLY A 118 11.79 0.71 -9.96
CA GLY A 118 12.97 0.26 -9.22
C GLY A 118 13.57 -1.02 -9.79
N TYR A 119 12.74 -2.04 -10.11
CA TYR A 119 13.22 -3.28 -10.72
C TYR A 119 13.79 -3.09 -12.13
N ASN A 120 13.21 -2.22 -12.96
CA ASN A 120 13.75 -1.93 -14.30
C ASN A 120 15.09 -1.16 -14.29
N ILE A 121 15.38 -0.42 -13.22
CA ILE A 121 16.68 0.23 -13.04
C ILE A 121 17.76 -0.79 -12.60
N ILE A 122 17.37 -1.86 -11.89
CA ILE A 122 18.31 -2.91 -11.46
C ILE A 122 18.57 -3.92 -12.60
N ALA A 123 17.54 -4.29 -13.37
CA ALA A 123 17.65 -5.25 -14.46
C ALA A 123 18.48 -4.76 -15.67
N THR A 124 18.71 -3.45 -15.80
CA THR A 124 19.56 -2.88 -16.86
C THR A 124 21.00 -2.61 -16.42
N LYS A 125 21.36 -2.91 -15.15
CA LYS A 125 22.71 -2.69 -14.62
C LYS A 125 23.43 -3.98 -14.20
N THR A 126 23.23 -5.05 -14.96
CA THR A 126 24.12 -6.23 -14.91
C THR A 126 24.85 -6.35 -16.25
N GLN A 127 25.77 -5.43 -16.51
CA GLN A 127 26.89 -5.72 -17.42
C GLN A 127 28.00 -6.38 -16.60
N ASN A 128 28.19 -7.67 -16.86
CA ASN A 128 29.36 -8.53 -16.59
C ASN A 128 30.29 -8.21 -15.40
N PRO A 129 30.30 -9.06 -14.36
CA PRO A 129 31.47 -9.23 -13.51
C PRO A 129 32.34 -10.38 -14.08
N PHE A 130 33.62 -10.08 -14.36
CA PHE A 130 34.69 -11.03 -14.71
C PHE A 130 34.69 -11.63 -16.13
N ASN A 131 35.45 -11.00 -17.02
CA ASN A 131 36.26 -11.73 -17.99
C ASN A 131 37.73 -11.35 -17.75
N VAL A 132 38.45 -12.23 -17.07
CA VAL A 132 39.91 -12.18 -16.94
C VAL A 132 40.45 -12.89 -18.17
N ASN A 133 40.81 -12.12 -19.20
CA ASN A 133 41.76 -12.58 -20.21
C ASN A 133 43.00 -11.72 -20.10
N SER A 134 43.98 -12.32 -19.44
CA SER A 134 45.40 -12.04 -19.55
C SER A 134 45.85 -12.19 -21.00
N GLU A 135 46.07 -11.09 -21.70
CA GLU A 135 46.99 -11.06 -22.84
C GLU A 135 47.89 -9.83 -22.75
N SER A 136 49.18 -10.13 -22.73
CA SER A 136 50.35 -9.27 -22.64
C SER A 136 50.43 -8.27 -23.79
N GLU A 137 50.36 -6.97 -23.48
CA GLU A 137 50.88 -5.93 -24.35
C GLU A 137 52.42 -5.96 -24.30
N TYR A 138 53.02 -6.69 -25.24
CA TYR A 138 54.41 -6.46 -25.61
C TYR A 138 54.48 -5.13 -26.34
N THR A 139 55.03 -4.12 -25.66
CA THR A 139 55.46 -2.87 -26.28
C THR A 139 56.54 -3.17 -27.32
N LYS A 140 56.16 -3.11 -28.59
CA LYS A 140 57.07 -3.15 -29.73
C LYS A 140 57.65 -1.74 -29.93
N THR A 141 58.73 -1.43 -29.22
CA THR A 141 59.55 -0.25 -29.55
C THR A 141 60.69 -0.70 -30.44
N GLU A 142 60.48 -0.56 -31.76
CA GLU A 142 61.57 -0.55 -32.73
C GLU A 142 62.38 0.74 -32.53
N MET A 143 63.63 0.62 -32.12
CA MET A 143 64.69 1.57 -32.52
C MET A 143 65.92 0.77 -32.93
N LYS A 144 66.09 0.64 -34.24
CA LYS A 144 67.39 0.46 -34.87
C LYS A 144 68.28 1.64 -34.48
N ILE A 145 69.57 1.43 -34.28
CA ILE A 145 70.63 1.93 -35.17
C ILE A 145 72.04 1.59 -34.60
N SER A 146 72.81 0.97 -35.49
CA SER A 146 74.26 0.97 -35.70
C SER A 146 75.26 0.37 -34.70
N GLN A 147 75.83 -0.74 -35.16
CA GLN A 147 77.27 -0.99 -35.39
C GLN A 147 78.23 0.14 -35.00
N GLU A 148 79.22 -0.15 -34.15
CA GLU A 148 80.57 -0.61 -34.51
C GLU A 148 81.25 -1.27 -33.30
#